data_AF-A0A951S9X5-F1
#
_entry.id   AF-A0A951S9X5-F1
#
_cell.length_a   1.000
_cell.length_b   1.000
_cell.length_c   1.000
_cell.angle_alpha   90.00
_cell.angle_beta   90.00
_cell.angle_gamma   90.00
#
_symmetry.space_group_name_H-M   'P 1'
#
loop_
_entity.id
_entity.type
_entity.pdbx_description
1 polymer ?
#
loop_
_entity_poly.entity_id
_entity_poly.type
_entity_poly.pdbx_seq_one_letter_code
_entity_poly.pdbx_strand_id
1 'polypeptide(L)'
;MIKSLDPRITREQIEVNNTIEPLAEMDNWETYEVFHQKKRGDQHVHVGIVHAPNAEMALVFAKEVFGRRGVTANLWVVKTANVFTTDYDDADMFENNDSKDFRNAGGFKVMEKINKFKKSQKV
;
A
#
# COMPACT_ATOMS: atom_id res chain seq x y z
N MET A 1 27.43 22.36 -5.66
CA MET A 1 27.17 22.69 -4.24
C MET A 1 25.90 23.53 -4.20
N ILE A 2 24.80 22.99 -3.69
CA ILE A 2 23.49 23.66 -3.69
C ILE A 2 23.44 24.64 -2.51
N LYS A 3 23.36 25.94 -2.79
CA LYS A 3 23.17 26.98 -1.77
C LYS A 3 21.67 27.25 -1.64
N SER A 4 21.10 26.99 -0.47
CA SER A 4 19.68 27.26 -0.23
C SER A 4 19.39 28.76 -0.28
N LEU A 5 18.24 29.13 -0.86
CA LEU A 5 17.73 30.50 -0.91
C LEU A 5 16.78 30.83 0.25
N ASP A 6 16.49 29.87 1.12
CA ASP A 6 15.64 30.09 2.29
C ASP A 6 16.41 30.89 3.38
N PRO A 7 15.93 32.08 3.79
CA PRO A 7 16.58 32.89 4.81
C PRO A 7 16.60 32.23 6.21
N ARG A 8 15.74 31.24 6.48
CA ARG A 8 15.79 30.45 7.72
C ARG A 8 17.01 29.55 7.72
N ILE A 9 17.28 28.86 6.62
CA ILE A 9 18.47 27.99 6.47
C ILE A 9 19.76 28.81 6.58
N THR A 10 19.76 30.03 6.05
CA THR A 10 20.93 30.94 6.15
C THR A 10 21.17 31.41 7.59
N ARG A 11 20.11 31.57 8.39
CA ARG A 11 20.19 32.02 9.80
C ARG A 11 20.75 30.94 10.73
N GLU A 12 20.48 29.67 10.45
CA GLU A 12 20.92 28.55 11.26
C GLU A 12 22.42 28.25 11.12
N GLN A 13 23.15 28.93 10.22
CA GLN A 13 24.61 28.81 10.04
C GLN A 13 25.11 27.35 9.98
N ILE A 14 24.32 26.47 9.37
CA ILE A 14 24.61 25.03 9.31
C ILE A 14 25.90 24.86 8.51
N GLU A 15 26.93 24.30 9.14
CA GLU A 15 28.17 23.96 8.44
C GLU A 15 27.86 22.96 7.32
N VAL A 16 28.29 23.28 6.10
CA VAL A 16 28.07 22.46 4.90
C VAL A 16 29.04 21.27 4.89
N ASN A 17 29.18 20.57 6.02
CA ASN A 17 29.85 19.29 6.07
C ASN A 17 28.80 18.21 5.81
N ASN A 18 28.68 17.83 4.54
CA ASN A 18 27.68 16.90 4.06
C ASN A 18 28.04 15.42 4.37
N THR A 19 28.78 15.18 5.45
CA THR A 19 28.99 13.84 5.98
C THR A 19 27.70 13.45 6.69
N ILE A 20 26.77 12.87 5.93
CA ILE A 20 25.56 12.27 6.49
C ILE A 20 26.05 11.04 7.24
N GLU A 21 26.37 11.19 8.52
CA GLU A 21 26.57 10.08 9.43
C GLU A 21 25.31 9.19 9.33
N PRO A 22 25.44 7.88 9.10
CA PRO A 22 24.29 6.99 9.14
C PRO A 22 23.65 7.13 10.52
N LEU A 23 22.36 7.50 10.56
CA LEU A 23 21.61 7.58 11.80
C LEU A 23 21.75 6.25 12.56
N ALA A 24 21.98 6.33 13.87
CA ALA A 24 22.01 5.14 14.70
C ALA A 24 20.67 4.38 14.58
N GLU A 25 20.67 3.06 14.71
CA GLU A 25 19.49 2.18 14.52
C GLU A 25 18.28 2.51 15.44
N MET A 26 18.37 3.50 16.32
CA MET A 26 17.31 3.97 17.22
C MET A 26 17.06 5.48 17.17
N ASP A 27 17.75 6.24 16.30
CA ASP A 27 17.58 7.69 16.21
C ASP A 27 16.26 8.08 15.52
N ASN A 28 15.68 7.17 14.73
CA ASN A 28 14.36 7.31 14.15
C ASN A 28 13.47 6.12 14.55
N TRP A 29 12.19 6.40 14.73
CA TRP A 29 11.20 5.34 14.90
C TRP A 29 11.07 4.51 13.61
N GLU A 30 10.81 3.22 13.79
CA GLU A 30 10.61 2.26 12.72
C GLU A 30 9.42 2.66 11.84
N THR A 31 9.56 2.47 10.53
CA THR A 31 8.50 2.76 9.55
C THR A 31 7.57 1.56 9.40
N TYR A 32 6.27 1.84 9.43
CA TYR A 32 5.20 0.87 9.24
C TYR A 32 4.30 1.28 8.08
N GLU A 33 4.06 0.33 7.18
CA GLU A 33 3.02 0.41 6.15
C GLU A 33 1.64 0.15 6.78
N VAL A 34 0.66 0.99 6.45
CA VAL A 34 -0.71 0.90 6.99
C VAL A 34 -1.67 0.49 5.89
N PHE A 35 -2.51 -0.51 6.19
CA PHE A 35 -3.59 -0.96 5.32
C PHE A 35 -4.94 -0.80 5.99
N HIS A 36 -5.88 -0.17 5.32
CA HIS A 36 -7.21 0.16 5.83
C HIS A 36 -8.29 -0.69 5.18
N GLN A 37 -9.20 -1.21 6.00
CA GLN A 37 -10.45 -1.83 5.54
C GLN A 37 -11.62 -0.96 5.97
N LYS A 38 -12.38 -0.45 4.99
CA LYS A 38 -13.53 0.43 5.24
C LYS A 38 -14.76 -0.31 5.78
N LYS A 39 -15.09 -1.48 5.24
CA LYS A 39 -16.22 -2.32 5.68
C LYS A 39 -15.79 -3.78 5.81
N ARG A 40 -16.45 -4.53 6.70
CA ARG A 40 -16.20 -5.96 6.86
C ARG A 40 -16.47 -6.69 5.54
N GLY A 41 -15.46 -7.39 5.02
CA GLY A 41 -15.52 -8.12 3.75
C GLY A 41 -14.86 -7.39 2.58
N ASP A 42 -14.55 -6.10 2.71
CA ASP A 42 -13.74 -5.38 1.72
C ASP A 42 -12.26 -5.81 1.81
N GLN A 43 -11.49 -5.60 0.75
CA GLN A 43 -10.04 -5.79 0.79
C GLN A 43 -9.35 -4.69 1.63
N HIS A 44 -8.24 -5.04 2.28
CA HIS A 44 -7.38 -4.04 2.91
C HIS A 44 -6.60 -3.30 1.82
N VAL A 45 -6.64 -1.97 1.85
CA VAL A 45 -5.97 -1.10 0.88
C VAL A 45 -4.87 -0.33 1.58
N HIS A 46 -3.68 -0.26 0.98
CA HIS A 46 -2.60 0.56 1.49
C HIS A 46 -3.00 2.03 1.49
N VAL A 47 -2.81 2.73 2.62
CA VAL A 47 -3.20 4.14 2.80
C VAL A 47 -2.03 5.07 3.11
N GLY A 48 -0.86 4.52 3.43
CA GLY A 48 0.35 5.29 3.73
C GLY A 48 1.16 4.68 4.85
N ILE A 49 2.09 5.48 5.39
CA ILE A 49 3.04 5.06 6.42
C ILE A 49 2.82 5.78 7.76
N VAL A 50 3.29 5.16 8.83
CA VAL A 50 3.50 5.79 10.15
C VAL A 50 4.86 5.40 10.70
N HIS A 51 5.45 6.27 11.51
CA HIS A 51 6.66 5.96 12.27
C HIS A 51 6.27 5.66 13.72
N ALA A 52 6.69 4.52 14.26
CA ALA A 52 6.36 4.11 15.62
C ALA A 52 7.44 3.21 16.23
N PRO A 53 7.57 3.20 17.57
CA PRO A 53 8.56 2.35 18.25
C PRO A 53 8.23 0.85 18.21
N ASN A 54 6.94 0.49 18.04
CA ASN A 54 6.47 -0.88 17.95
C ASN A 54 5.12 -0.97 17.23
N ALA A 55 4.66 -2.19 16.97
CA ALA A 55 3.43 -2.44 16.20
C ALA A 55 2.15 -1.97 16.91
N GLU A 56 2.09 -2.05 18.25
CA GLU A 56 0.94 -1.57 19.02
C GLU A 56 0.79 -0.06 18.89
N MET A 57 1.89 0.68 19.02
CA MET A 57 1.89 2.12 18.84
C MET A 57 1.62 2.52 17.38
N ALA A 58 2.13 1.74 16.42
CA ALA A 58 1.82 1.94 15.01
C ALA A 58 0.31 1.85 14.73
N LEU A 59 -0.41 0.90 15.35
CA LEU A 59 -1.87 0.79 15.24
C LEU A 59 -2.59 2.01 15.82
N VAL A 60 -2.13 2.53 16.96
CA VAL A 60 -2.70 3.74 17.57
C VAL A 60 -2.51 4.93 16.63
N PHE A 61 -1.31 5.15 16.11
CA PHE A 61 -1.02 6.24 15.18
C PHE A 61 -1.80 6.09 13.87
N ALA A 62 -1.84 4.87 13.32
CA ALA A 62 -2.62 4.57 12.12
C ALA A 62 -4.12 4.87 12.31
N LYS A 63 -4.68 4.51 13.46
CA LYS A 63 -6.07 4.82 13.82
C LYS A 63 -6.33 6.32 13.85
N GLU A 64 -5.43 7.11 14.45
CA GLU A 64 -5.61 8.55 14.57
C GLU A 64 -5.43 9.30 13.23
N VAL A 65 -4.50 8.84 12.38
CA VAL A 65 -4.23 9.46 11.09
C VAL A 65 -5.27 9.04 10.04
N PHE A 66 -5.52 7.73 9.90
CA PHE A 66 -6.31 7.18 8.79
C PHE A 66 -7.75 6.80 9.18
N GLY A 67 -8.04 6.60 10.47
CA GLY A 67 -9.35 6.14 10.94
C GLY A 67 -10.32 7.23 11.42
N ARG A 68 -9.86 8.47 11.63
CA ARG A 68 -10.56 9.49 12.45
C ARG A 68 -11.91 9.98 11.95
N ARG A 69 -12.15 10.05 10.63
CA ARG A 69 -13.37 10.65 10.04
C ARG A 69 -14.13 9.74 9.07
N GLY A 70 -13.71 8.49 8.95
CA GLY A 70 -14.32 7.51 8.06
C GLY A 70 -14.78 6.28 8.81
N VAL A 71 -15.67 5.50 8.18
CA VAL A 71 -15.98 4.15 8.65
C VAL A 71 -14.72 3.31 8.51
N THR A 72 -14.29 2.71 9.62
CA THR A 72 -13.12 1.83 9.68
C THR A 72 -13.56 0.52 10.29
N ALA A 73 -13.44 -0.56 9.53
CA ALA A 73 -13.73 -1.91 10.01
C ALA A 73 -12.48 -2.59 10.59
N ASN A 74 -11.32 -2.40 9.94
CA ASN A 74 -10.06 -2.99 10.37
C ASN A 74 -8.85 -2.17 9.86
N LEU A 75 -7.72 -2.31 10.54
CA LEU A 75 -6.42 -1.74 10.20
C LEU A 75 -5.35 -2.80 10.37
N TRP A 76 -4.47 -2.93 9.37
CA TRP A 76 -3.23 -3.69 9.48
C TRP A 76 -2.04 -2.75 9.47
N VAL A 77 -1.03 -3.11 10.24
CA VAL A 77 0.28 -2.45 10.19
C VAL A 77 1.36 -3.51 10.00
N VAL A 78 2.32 -3.21 9.14
CA VAL A 78 3.45 -4.10 8.85
C VAL A 78 4.71 -3.25 8.83
N LYS A 79 5.80 -3.72 9.45
CA LYS A 79 7.10 -3.05 9.32
C LYS A 79 7.48 -2.98 7.85
N THR A 80 7.89 -1.82 7.35
CA THR A 80 8.31 -1.66 5.95
C THR A 80 9.45 -2.62 5.59
N ALA A 81 10.37 -2.88 6.53
CA ALA A 81 11.45 -3.87 6.36
C ALA A 81 10.98 -5.32 6.10
N ASN A 82 9.73 -5.64 6.40
CA ASN A 82 9.16 -6.97 6.17
C ASN A 82 8.33 -7.05 4.86
N VAL A 83 8.27 -5.98 4.08
CA VAL A 83 7.59 -5.95 2.79
C VAL A 83 8.60 -6.24 1.69
N PHE A 84 8.42 -7.36 1.01
CA PHE A 84 9.26 -7.78 -0.11
C PHE A 84 8.50 -7.57 -1.42
N THR A 85 9.19 -7.02 -2.42
CA THR A 85 8.61 -6.69 -3.73
C THR A 85 9.32 -7.47 -4.83
N THR A 86 8.56 -7.89 -5.84
CA THR A 86 9.13 -8.37 -7.11
C THR A 86 9.62 -7.19 -7.95
N ASP A 87 10.48 -7.46 -8.94
CA ASP A 87 10.79 -6.46 -9.96
C ASP A 87 9.60 -6.33 -10.94
N TYR A 88 9.55 -5.23 -11.70
CA TYR A 88 8.59 -5.08 -12.80
C TYR A 88 8.99 -5.91 -14.01
N ASP A 89 10.28 -6.19 -14.19
CA ASP A 89 10.77 -7.04 -15.29
C ASP A 89 10.34 -8.51 -15.13
N ASP A 90 9.96 -8.91 -13.91
CA ASP A 90 9.48 -10.24 -13.53
C ASP A 90 7.98 -10.47 -13.85
N ALA A 91 7.36 -9.61 -14.65
CA ALA A 91 5.90 -9.65 -14.89
C ALA A 91 5.41 -10.96 -15.54
N ASP A 92 6.28 -11.65 -16.29
CA ASP A 92 6.00 -12.91 -16.97
C ASP A 92 5.61 -14.05 -16.02
N MET A 93 6.06 -14.02 -14.76
CA MET A 93 5.70 -15.03 -13.76
C MET A 93 4.20 -15.09 -13.43
N PHE A 94 3.47 -14.01 -13.72
CA PHE A 94 2.03 -13.88 -13.46
C PHE A 94 1.18 -14.17 -14.69
N GLU A 95 1.78 -14.40 -15.86
CA GLU A 95 1.05 -14.70 -17.08
C GLU A 95 0.43 -16.11 -17.05
N ASN A 96 -0.79 -16.23 -17.56
CA ASN A 96 -1.44 -17.53 -17.69
C ASN A 96 -0.84 -18.27 -18.90
N ASN A 97 -0.73 -19.59 -18.79
CA ASN A 97 -0.41 -20.42 -19.95
C ASN A 97 -1.55 -20.34 -20.98
N ASP A 98 -1.22 -19.95 -22.22
CA ASP A 98 -2.13 -19.81 -23.37
C ASP A 98 -3.06 -21.01 -23.59
N SER A 99 -2.65 -22.21 -23.19
CA SER A 99 -3.46 -23.43 -23.35
C SER A 99 -4.58 -23.60 -22.30
N LYS A 100 -4.68 -22.72 -21.28
CA LYS A 100 -5.56 -22.89 -20.11
C LYS A 100 -6.50 -21.71 -19.86
N ASP A 101 -7.09 -21.18 -20.93
CA ASP A 101 -8.08 -20.09 -20.90
C ASP A 101 -9.26 -20.31 -19.96
N PHE A 102 -9.61 -21.56 -19.68
CA PHE A 102 -10.68 -21.91 -18.73
C PHE A 102 -10.41 -21.44 -17.28
N ARG A 103 -9.18 -21.03 -16.96
CA ARG A 103 -8.81 -20.47 -15.65
C ARG A 103 -9.15 -18.98 -15.50
N ASN A 104 -9.39 -18.30 -16.62
CA ASN A 104 -9.76 -16.89 -16.63
C ASN A 104 -11.28 -16.74 -16.50
N ALA A 105 -11.72 -15.83 -15.63
CA ALA A 105 -13.15 -15.53 -15.44
C ALA A 105 -13.86 -15.13 -16.76
N GLY A 106 -13.13 -14.53 -17.71
CA GLY A 106 -13.63 -14.17 -19.04
C GLY A 106 -13.90 -15.35 -19.99
N GLY A 107 -13.31 -16.53 -19.75
CA GLY A 107 -13.52 -17.72 -20.59
C GLY A 107 -14.92 -18.33 -20.42
N PHE A 108 -15.60 -18.02 -19.32
CA PHE A 108 -16.94 -18.50 -19.04
C PHE A 108 -18.00 -17.59 -19.68
N LYS A 109 -18.51 -17.99 -20.85
CA LYS A 109 -19.70 -17.42 -21.52
C LYS A 109 -21.02 -17.67 -20.75
N VAL A 110 -20.96 -17.68 -19.43
CA VAL A 110 -22.12 -17.90 -18.54
C VAL A 110 -23.15 -16.81 -18.77
N MET A 111 -22.72 -15.57 -18.99
CA MET A 111 -23.64 -14.45 -19.22
C MET A 111 -24.35 -14.53 -20.58
N GLU A 112 -23.68 -15.02 -21.63
CA GLU A 112 -24.33 -15.34 -22.92
C GLU A 112 -25.38 -16.47 -22.75
N LYS A 113 -25.05 -17.54 -22.02
CA LYS A 113 -26.00 -18.64 -21.74
C LYS A 113 -27.23 -18.14 -20.97
N ILE A 114 -27.04 -17.33 -19.94
CA ILE A 114 -28.13 -16.72 -19.16
C ILE A 114 -29.01 -15.83 -20.05
N ASN A 115 -28.41 -15.00 -20.91
CA ASN A 115 -29.15 -14.12 -21.81
C ASN A 115 -29.93 -14.89 -22.88
N LYS A 116 -29.37 -15.99 -23.40
CA LYS A 116 -30.05 -16.88 -24.36
C LYS A 116 -31.26 -17.56 -23.71
N PHE A 117 -31.11 -18.07 -22.48
CA PHE A 117 -32.21 -18.69 -21.72
C PHE A 117 -33.33 -17.69 -21.41
N LYS A 118 -32.99 -16.47 -20.97
CA LYS A 118 -33.98 -15.41 -20.72
C LYS A 118 -34.75 -15.02 -21.98
N LYS A 119 -34.11 -15.02 -23.15
CA LYS A 119 -34.79 -14.76 -24.45
C LYS A 119 -35.75 -15.88 -24.82
N SER A 120 -35.41 -17.16 -24.59
CA SER A 120 -36.29 -18.29 -24.90
C SER A 120 -37.51 -18.42 -23.97
N GLN A 121 -37.46 -17.83 -22.77
CA GLN A 121 -38.57 -17.86 -21.81
C GLN A 121 -39.53 -16.66 -21.93
N LYS A 122 -39.17 -15.62 -22.68
CA LYS A 122 -40.11 -14.58 -23.08
C LYS A 122 -40.96 -15.09 -24.24
N VAL A 123 -41.99 -15.87 -23.92
CA VAL A 123 -43.19 -16.08 -24.74
C VAL A 123 -44.25 -15.09 -24.27
#